data_AF-A0A528AQ43-F1
#
_entry.id   AF-A0A528AQ43-F1
#
_cell.length_a   1.000
_cell.length_b   1.000
_cell.length_c   1.000
_cell.angle_alpha   90.00
_cell.angle_beta   90.00
_cell.angle_gamma   90.00
#
_symmetry.space_group_name_H-M   'P 1'
#
loop_
_entity.id
_entity.type
_entity.pdbx_description
1 polymer ?
#
loop_
_entity_poly.entity_id
_entity_poly.type
_entity_poly.pdbx_seq_one_letter_code
_entity_poly.pdbx_strand_id
1 'polypeptide(L)'
;MVDGMVLRGYEKDFAERCFKQIEGFGEYGFPESHAASFALLVYASCWFKTFYPDVFCAAILNSQPMGFYQPAQLVRDACDHGVE
;
A
#
# COMPACT_ATOMS: atom_id res chain seq x y z
N MET A 1 -17.36 15.51 -20.03
CA MET A 1 -16.18 16.16 -19.40
C MET A 1 -15.64 17.29 -20.27
N VAL A 2 -15.26 17.03 -21.54
CA VAL A 2 -14.71 18.04 -22.47
C VAL A 2 -15.58 19.29 -22.59
N ASP A 3 -16.87 19.15 -22.92
CA ASP A 3 -17.79 20.29 -23.05
C ASP A 3 -17.90 21.10 -21.75
N GLY A 4 -17.86 20.43 -20.60
CA GLY A 4 -17.88 21.08 -19.29
C GLY A 4 -16.60 21.89 -19.01
N MET A 5 -15.45 21.47 -19.52
CA MET A 5 -14.21 22.24 -19.46
C MET A 5 -14.23 23.42 -20.44
N VAL A 6 -14.73 23.21 -21.67
CA VAL A 6 -14.86 24.30 -22.65
C VAL A 6 -15.78 25.40 -22.14
N LEU A 7 -16.93 25.05 -21.54
CA LEU A 7 -17.83 26.02 -20.88
C LEU A 7 -17.17 26.80 -19.73
N ARG A 8 -16.13 26.23 -19.11
CA ARG A 8 -15.32 26.88 -18.07
C ARG A 8 -14.13 27.68 -18.63
N GLY A 9 -14.02 27.81 -19.95
CA GLY A 9 -13.00 28.62 -20.63
C GLY A 9 -11.70 27.90 -20.99
N TYR A 10 -11.64 26.56 -20.85
CA TYR A 10 -10.48 25.79 -21.28
C TYR A 10 -10.48 25.56 -22.79
N GLU A 11 -9.31 25.60 -23.43
CA GLU A 11 -9.17 25.24 -24.84
C GLU A 11 -9.59 23.78 -25.08
N LYS A 12 -10.30 23.54 -26.19
CA LYS A 12 -10.82 22.21 -26.54
C LYS A 12 -9.72 21.16 -26.62
N ASP A 13 -8.62 21.48 -27.30
CA ASP A 13 -7.47 20.58 -27.45
C ASP A 13 -6.85 20.20 -26.10
N PHE A 14 -6.82 21.13 -25.15
CA PHE A 14 -6.37 20.86 -23.79
C PHE A 14 -7.32 19.90 -23.06
N ALA A 15 -8.63 20.15 -23.14
CA ALA A 15 -9.64 19.32 -22.50
C ALA A 15 -9.65 17.88 -23.06
N GLU A 16 -9.47 17.72 -24.38
CA GLU A 16 -9.36 16.41 -25.02
C GLU A 16 -8.12 15.63 -24.57
N ARG A 17 -6.97 16.31 -24.40
CA ARG A 17 -5.75 15.67 -23.86
C ARG A 17 -5.94 15.20 -22.41
N CYS A 18 -6.55 16.01 -21.55
CA CYS A 18 -6.84 15.61 -20.17
C CYS A 18 -7.75 14.38 -20.11
N PHE A 19 -8.79 14.33 -20.96
CA PHE A 19 -9.68 13.18 -21.01
C PHE A 19 -8.93 11.89 -21.40
N LYS A 20 -8.09 11.95 -22.44
CA LYS A 20 -7.25 10.81 -22.86
C LYS A 20 -6.31 10.30 -21.77
N GLN A 21 -5.77 11.19 -20.94
CA GLN A 21 -4.94 10.79 -19.80
C GLN A 21 -5.74 10.02 -18.74
N ILE A 22 -6.97 10.47 -18.46
CA ILE A 22 -7.86 9.80 -17.50
C ILE A 22 -8.31 8.44 -18.04
N GLU A 23 -8.62 8.33 -19.33
CA GLU A 23 -8.93 7.04 -19.95
C GLU A 23 -7.79 6.03 -19.76
N GLY A 24 -6.55 6.46 -20.01
CA GLY A 24 -5.38 5.63 -19.74
C GLY A 24 -5.28 5.21 -18.28
N PHE A 25 -5.47 6.15 -17.34
CA PHE A 25 -5.43 5.86 -15.90
C PHE A 25 -6.56 4.93 -15.43
N GLY A 26 -7.72 4.95 -16.10
CA GLY A 26 -8.88 4.15 -15.72
C GLY A 26 -8.61 2.64 -15.63
N GLU A 27 -7.63 2.13 -16.37
CA GLU A 27 -7.27 0.70 -16.37
C GLU A 27 -6.37 0.28 -15.21
N TYR A 28 -5.62 1.21 -14.61
CA TYR A 28 -4.64 0.92 -13.54
C TYR A 28 -4.78 1.80 -12.30
N GLY A 29 -5.81 2.64 -12.26
CA GLY A 29 -6.15 3.47 -11.11
C GLY A 29 -6.53 2.59 -9.92
N PHE A 30 -5.96 2.91 -8.75
CA PHE A 30 -6.21 2.15 -7.53
C PHE A 30 -6.98 3.01 -6.51
N PRO A 31 -7.96 2.45 -5.77
CA PRO A 31 -8.71 3.21 -4.78
C PRO A 31 -7.80 3.74 -3.66
N GLU A 32 -7.66 5.06 -3.58
CA GLU A 32 -6.80 5.71 -2.58
C GLU A 32 -7.18 5.34 -1.15
N SER A 33 -8.49 5.29 -0.83
CA SER A 33 -8.98 4.93 0.50
C SER A 33 -8.60 3.50 0.91
N HIS A 34 -8.55 2.57 -0.05
CA HIS A 34 -8.10 1.21 0.19
C HIS A 34 -6.59 1.17 0.40
N ALA A 35 -5.81 1.85 -0.46
CA ALA A 35 -4.36 1.93 -0.30
C ALA A 35 -3.96 2.55 1.05
N ALA A 36 -4.59 3.66 1.44
CA ALA A 36 -4.30 4.36 2.68
C ALA A 36 -4.61 3.51 3.93
N SER A 37 -5.73 2.79 3.93
CA SER A 37 -6.10 1.94 5.07
C SER A 37 -5.13 0.77 5.27
N PHE A 38 -4.67 0.13 4.19
CA PHE A 38 -3.64 -0.91 4.26
C PHE A 38 -2.25 -0.36 4.60
N ALA A 39 -1.88 0.80 4.05
CA ALA A 39 -0.60 1.44 4.33
C ALA A 39 -0.39 1.73 5.82
N LEU A 40 -1.46 2.09 6.54
CA LEU A 40 -1.40 2.30 8.00
C LEU A 40 -1.02 1.01 8.75
N LEU A 41 -1.62 -0.12 8.38
CA LEU A 41 -1.30 -1.42 8.99
C LEU A 41 0.14 -1.85 8.71
N VAL A 42 0.60 -1.65 7.47
CA VAL A 42 1.98 -1.94 7.07
C VAL A 42 2.96 -1.05 7.85
N TYR A 43 2.69 0.25 7.93
CA TYR A 43 3.53 1.19 8.66
C TYR A 43 3.67 0.81 10.14
N ALA A 44 2.55 0.54 10.82
CA ALA A 44 2.57 0.10 12.21
C ALA A 44 3.36 -1.21 12.40
N SER A 45 3.15 -2.18 11.50
CA SER A 45 3.87 -3.46 11.51
C SER A 45 5.39 -3.28 11.32
N CYS A 46 5.80 -2.46 10.34
CA CYS A 46 7.20 -2.14 10.08
C CYS A 46 7.84 -1.38 11.24
N TRP A 47 7.11 -0.49 11.90
CA TRP A 47 7.60 0.22 13.07
C TRP A 47 7.94 -0.75 14.21
N PHE A 48 7.04 -1.69 14.54
CA PHE A 48 7.34 -2.74 15.52
C PHE A 48 8.51 -3.59 15.08
N LYS A 49 8.55 -4.06 13.81
CA LYS A 49 9.68 -4.86 13.32
C LYS A 49 11.02 -4.11 13.41
N THR A 50 11.03 -2.80 13.20
CA THR A 50 12.26 -1.98 13.22
C THR A 50 12.79 -1.75 14.63
N PHE A 51 11.90 -1.47 15.59
CA PHE A 51 12.31 -1.05 16.94
C PHE A 51 12.15 -2.13 18.02
N TYR A 52 11.31 -3.14 17.78
CA TYR A 52 10.98 -4.24 18.70
C TYR A 52 10.82 -5.57 17.92
N PRO A 53 11.87 -6.04 17.23
CA PRO A 53 11.79 -7.22 16.37
C PRO A 53 11.42 -8.51 17.13
N ASP A 54 11.81 -8.61 18.40
CA ASP A 54 11.47 -9.70 19.33
C ASP A 54 9.97 -9.76 19.60
N VAL A 55 9.37 -8.62 19.99
CA VAL A 55 7.94 -8.50 20.23
C VAL A 55 7.15 -8.74 18.94
N PHE A 56 7.63 -8.21 17.81
CA PHE A 56 7.01 -8.42 16.51
C PHE A 56 6.98 -9.91 16.13
N CYS A 57 8.10 -10.61 16.25
CA CYS A 57 8.19 -12.05 15.97
C CYS A 57 7.27 -12.87 16.87
N ALA A 58 7.31 -12.63 18.19
CA ALA A 58 6.46 -13.33 19.15
C ALA A 58 4.96 -13.11 18.86
N ALA A 59 4.56 -11.87 18.54
CA ALA A 59 3.18 -11.55 18.21
C ALA A 59 2.70 -12.26 16.95
N ILE A 60 3.52 -12.32 15.89
CA ILE A 60 3.14 -13.03 14.65
C ILE A 60 3.07 -14.55 14.88
N LEU A 61 3.99 -15.14 15.65
CA LEU A 61 3.94 -16.57 15.99
C LEU A 61 2.68 -16.92 16.79
N ASN A 62 2.31 -16.08 17.76
CA ASN A 62 1.10 -16.26 18.57
C ASN A 62 -0.21 -16.11 17.77
N SER A 63 -0.16 -15.47 16.61
CA SER A 63 -1.33 -15.26 15.75
C SER A 63 -1.52 -16.40 14.74
N GLN A 64 -0.74 -17.47 14.80
CA GLN A 64 -0.85 -18.61 13.88
C GLN A 64 -2.13 -19.44 14.10
N PRO A 65 -2.74 -20.00 13.02
CA PRO A 65 -2.27 -19.96 11.63
C PRO A 65 -2.54 -18.60 10.96
N MET A 66 -1.51 -17.96 10.42
CA MET A 66 -1.61 -16.67 9.73
C MET A 66 -0.63 -16.58 8.56
N GLY A 67 -1.16 -16.41 7.35
CA GLY A 67 -0.41 -15.94 6.18
C GLY A 67 0.72 -16.85 5.66
N PHE A 68 1.44 -16.32 4.66
CA PHE A 68 2.32 -17.05 3.73
C PHE A 68 3.66 -17.57 4.29
N TYR A 69 4.08 -17.14 5.49
CA TYR A 69 5.40 -17.46 6.03
C TYR A 69 5.33 -18.57 7.09
N GLN A 70 6.19 -19.57 6.93
CA GLN A 70 6.31 -20.65 7.92
C GLN A 70 6.98 -20.14 9.20
N PRO A 71 6.64 -20.68 10.39
CA PRO A 71 7.24 -20.27 11.66
C PRO A 71 8.78 -20.22 11.64
N ALA A 72 9.42 -21.20 10.99
CA ALA A 72 10.88 -21.24 10.86
C ALA A 72 11.47 -20.04 10.08
N GLN A 73 10.73 -19.48 9.12
CA GLN A 73 11.16 -18.29 8.38
C GLN A 73 11.06 -17.04 9.26
N LEU A 74 10.03 -16.95 10.09
CA LEU A 74 9.84 -15.84 11.03
C LEU A 74 10.92 -15.83 12.12
N VAL A 75 11.24 -17.00 12.67
CA VAL A 75 12.32 -17.14 13.68
C VAL A 75 13.66 -16.75 13.06
N ARG A 76 13.97 -17.21 11.85
CA ARG A 76 15.21 -16.83 11.16
C ARG A 76 15.29 -15.31 10.93
N ASP A 77 14.21 -14.69 10.44
CA ASP A 77 14.15 -13.25 10.26
C ASP A 77 14.40 -12.51 11.58
N ALA A 78 13.83 -12.95 12.70
CA ALA A 78 14.10 -12.36 14.01
C ALA A 78 15.59 -12.49 14.42
N CYS A 79 16.22 -13.64 14.21
CA CYS A 79 17.65 -13.82 14.46
C CYS A 79 18.52 -12.91 13.58
N ASP A 80 18.16 -12.72 12.31
CA ASP A 80 18.84 -11.79 11.40
C ASP A 80 18.70 -10.32 11.86
N HIS A 81 17.68 -10.02 12.69
CA HIS A 81 17.49 -8.73 13.37
C HIS A 81 18.07 -8.69 14.80
N GLY A 82 18.88 -9.68 15.19
CA GLY A 82 19.60 -9.70 16.48
C GLY A 82 18.80 -10.20 17.68
N VAL A 83 17.69 -10.92 17.46
CA VAL A 83 16.89 -11.55 18.52
C VAL A 83 17.45 -12.96 18.83
N GLU A 84 17.66 -13.26 20.12
CA GLU A 84 18.15 -14.57 20.63
C GLU A 84 17.03 -15.53 21.03
#